data_AF-A0A1H4V157-F1
#
_entry.id   AF-A0A1H4V157-F1
#
_cell.length_a   1.000
_cell.length_b   1.000
_cell.length_c   1.000
_cell.angle_alpha   90.00
_cell.angle_beta   90.00
_cell.angle_gamma   90.00
#
_symmetry.space_group_name_H-M   'P 1'
#
loop_
_entity.id
_entity.type
_entity.pdbx_description
1 polymer ?
#
loop_
_entity_poly.entity_id
_entity_poly.type
_entity_poly.pdbx_seq_one_letter_code
_entity_poly.pdbx_strand_id
1 'polypeptide(L)'
;MIKLVCVFFLTLTNICALGQAIPVASISSETVNEGMEIVHTVTLSSISSIDETYDLVWSLDFNTVDFEDFNNSFRFEGIFFVPSMPDRIIVPAGSDSFTVSSIAFNDNIEEDEEFYTITISAMTATGTIIDNDFDTIITLISDDNETEGNDLVHTVFLSNPISSTKKFSISVTDITTDILDYNTILFSEGISYDSMTEMIMFPRTPNGIQEFSITVPTVDDMLIEDDESYTVMVGNRIGTGTIIDNDTVTITSISDGSKTEGKVIVHTVELSNTNPELKTFMFAIYENSATTSDYSAPLFNNGVTFNSSTSLITVPALIDSFTVSIPTIDDFFEEDDEIYDVRIEDTFATGTIVDNDTFTVPKFFTPNNDGVHDTWPYDLAENDYIYDNSIIYIYNRYGKFIKQLNPPSGGWDGLFNNIQMPSDDYWFKIIWANGDVMAGHFTLKR
;
A
#
# COMPACT_ATOMS: atom_id res chain seq x y z
N MET A 1 40.27 0.03 100.27
CA MET A 1 39.94 -1.29 99.70
C MET A 1 40.26 -1.21 98.21
N ILE A 2 41.22 -2.03 97.74
CA ILE A 2 41.64 -2.26 96.33
C ILE A 2 42.37 -1.06 95.66
N LYS A 3 43.71 -1.00 95.58
CA LYS A 3 44.68 -1.68 94.66
C LYS A 3 44.45 -1.43 93.16
N LEU A 4 45.31 -0.60 92.54
CA LEU A 4 46.20 -0.90 91.39
C LEU A 4 47.12 0.34 91.20
N VAL A 5 48.39 0.34 91.66
CA VAL A 5 49.62 -0.05 90.94
C VAL A 5 49.84 0.84 89.70
N CYS A 6 50.68 1.89 89.84
CA CYS A 6 52.08 1.99 89.35
C CYS A 6 52.20 2.01 87.81
N VAL A 7 53.07 2.78 87.16
CA VAL A 7 54.13 3.74 87.50
C VAL A 7 54.58 4.33 86.15
N PHE A 8 54.91 5.63 86.15
CA PHE A 8 55.84 6.36 85.27
C PHE A 8 56.18 5.83 83.85
N PHE A 9 56.24 6.73 82.85
CA PHE A 9 57.45 7.51 82.53
C PHE A 9 57.22 8.47 81.35
N LEU A 10 57.70 9.70 81.52
CA LEU A 10 58.11 10.71 80.51
C LEU A 10 57.18 10.98 79.31
N THR A 11 56.43 12.08 79.39
CA THR A 11 55.93 12.80 78.21
C THR A 11 57.12 13.43 77.47
N LEU A 12 57.64 12.76 76.45
CA LEU A 12 58.28 13.47 75.35
C LEU A 12 57.18 14.25 74.63
N THR A 13 57.03 15.53 74.98
CA THR A 13 56.50 16.53 74.05
C THR A 13 57.53 16.74 72.94
N ASN A 14 57.64 15.76 72.04
CA ASN A 14 57.93 16.07 70.66
C ASN A 14 56.58 16.44 70.05
N ILE A 15 56.41 17.74 69.86
CA ILE A 15 55.41 18.29 68.97
C ILE A 15 55.65 17.62 67.62
N CYS A 16 54.88 16.57 67.34
CA CYS A 16 54.62 16.13 65.98
C CYS A 16 53.92 17.33 65.35
N ALA A 17 54.70 18.16 64.64
CA ALA A 17 54.12 19.00 63.63
C ALA A 17 53.34 18.03 62.74
N LEU A 18 52.01 18.15 62.76
CA LEU A 18 51.20 17.75 61.63
C LEU A 18 51.83 18.49 60.45
N GLY A 19 52.75 17.81 59.76
CA GLY A 19 53.29 18.28 58.50
C GLY A 19 52.08 18.48 57.62
N GLN A 20 51.77 19.73 57.30
CA GLN A 20 50.79 20.04 56.30
C GLN A 20 51.26 19.34 55.02
N ALA A 21 50.46 18.41 54.50
CA ALA A 21 50.77 17.69 53.26
C ALA A 21 51.18 18.72 52.21
N ILE A 22 52.27 18.45 51.50
CA ILE A 22 52.84 19.43 50.57
C ILE A 22 51.81 19.72 49.48
N PRO A 23 51.34 20.97 49.32
CA PRO A 23 50.38 21.27 48.27
C PRO A 23 50.95 20.99 46.87
N VAL A 24 50.11 20.45 45.99
CA VAL A 24 50.35 20.43 44.55
C VAL A 24 50.40 21.88 44.07
N ALA A 25 51.51 22.28 43.44
CA ALA A 25 51.72 23.63 42.94
C ALA A 25 51.16 23.82 41.53
N SER A 26 51.31 22.82 40.66
CA SER A 26 50.74 22.83 39.31
C SER A 26 50.58 21.42 38.74
N ILE A 27 49.71 21.29 37.75
CA ILE A 27 49.61 20.13 36.86
C ILE A 27 49.68 20.67 35.42
N SER A 28 50.46 20.08 34.52
CA SER A 28 50.47 20.49 33.10
C SER A 28 49.15 20.13 32.42
N SER A 29 48.70 20.97 31.50
CA SER A 29 47.66 20.64 30.54
C SER A 29 48.31 20.00 29.31
N GLU A 30 47.62 19.03 28.70
CA GLU A 30 48.12 18.31 27.54
C GLU A 30 47.12 18.40 26.39
N THR A 31 47.62 18.48 25.16
CA THR A 31 46.83 18.35 23.94
C THR A 31 47.54 17.34 23.05
N VAL A 32 46.89 16.22 22.78
CA VAL A 32 47.47 15.12 22.01
C VAL A 32 46.50 14.65 20.94
N ASN A 33 47.03 14.12 19.85
CA ASN A 33 46.20 13.37 18.90
C ASN A 33 45.84 12.02 19.52
N GLU A 34 44.77 11.41 19.03
CA GLU A 34 44.46 10.00 19.29
C GLU A 34 45.66 9.07 19.05
N GLY A 35 45.70 7.98 19.82
CA GLY A 35 46.79 7.00 19.79
C GLY A 35 48.11 7.46 20.42
N MET A 36 48.21 8.71 20.86
CA MET A 36 49.41 9.27 21.47
C MET A 36 49.39 9.16 23.00
N GLU A 37 50.58 9.18 23.61
CA GLU A 37 50.71 9.19 25.07
C GLU A 37 50.35 10.55 25.65
N ILE A 38 49.48 10.54 26.65
CA ILE A 38 49.12 11.69 27.49
C ILE A 38 50.07 11.72 28.68
N VAL A 39 50.77 12.82 28.95
CA VAL A 39 51.72 12.91 30.09
C VAL A 39 51.52 14.20 30.87
N HIS A 40 50.90 14.12 32.05
CA HIS A 40 50.80 15.27 32.96
C HIS A 40 52.00 15.34 33.90
N THR A 41 52.71 16.46 33.88
CA THR A 41 53.76 16.77 34.86
C THR A 41 53.15 17.50 36.05
N VAL A 42 53.33 16.93 37.24
CA VAL A 42 52.84 17.48 38.50
C VAL A 42 54.00 18.05 39.28
N THR A 43 53.91 19.31 39.71
CA THR A 43 54.93 19.94 40.56
C THR A 43 54.39 20.12 41.96
N LEU A 44 55.25 19.87 42.96
CA LEU A 44 54.94 20.08 44.37
C LEU A 44 55.47 21.45 44.81
N SER A 45 54.78 22.08 45.75
CA SER A 45 55.18 23.40 46.27
C SER A 45 56.49 23.39 47.06
N SER A 46 56.95 22.21 47.48
CA SER A 46 58.28 21.98 48.08
C SER A 46 58.63 20.48 48.06
N ILE A 47 59.85 20.13 48.48
CA ILE A 47 60.27 18.73 48.62
C ILE A 47 59.85 18.19 49.99
N SER A 48 59.20 17.01 50.03
CA SER A 48 58.87 16.35 51.31
C SER A 48 60.02 15.51 51.83
N SER A 49 60.17 15.49 53.16
CA SER A 49 61.09 14.58 53.85
C SER A 49 60.48 13.20 54.12
N ILE A 50 59.20 13.00 53.79
CA ILE A 50 58.46 11.74 53.93
C ILE A 50 57.65 11.47 52.66
N ASP A 51 57.15 10.24 52.50
CA ASP A 51 56.25 9.91 51.41
C ASP A 51 54.92 10.64 51.61
N GLU A 52 54.41 11.28 50.55
CA GLU A 52 53.12 11.98 50.54
C GLU A 52 52.08 11.16 49.81
N THR A 53 50.80 11.28 50.20
CA THR A 53 49.70 10.61 49.50
C THR A 53 48.68 11.63 49.02
N TYR A 54 48.34 11.58 47.74
CA TYR A 54 47.37 12.46 47.10
C TYR A 54 46.20 11.68 46.54
N ASP A 55 45.01 12.28 46.59
CA ASP A 55 43.85 11.76 45.87
C ASP A 55 43.95 12.12 44.39
N LEU A 56 43.58 11.19 43.52
CA LEU A 56 43.59 11.31 42.06
C LEU A 56 42.16 11.04 41.53
N VAL A 57 41.64 11.97 40.75
CA VAL A 57 40.33 11.84 40.09
C VAL A 57 40.47 12.24 38.62
N TRP A 58 39.93 11.39 37.75
CA TRP A 58 39.76 11.69 36.33
C TRP A 58 38.27 11.87 36.05
N SER A 59 37.93 12.90 35.29
CA SER A 59 36.57 13.09 34.80
C SER A 59 36.62 13.49 33.34
N LEU A 60 35.84 12.78 32.53
CA LEU A 60 35.54 13.16 31.15
C LEU A 60 34.48 14.27 31.18
N ASP A 61 34.54 15.22 30.25
CA ASP A 61 33.43 16.14 30.04
C ASP A 61 32.34 15.41 29.25
N PHE A 62 31.28 14.98 29.94
CA PHE A 62 30.16 14.24 29.33
C PHE A 62 29.44 15.00 28.19
N ASN A 63 29.76 16.28 27.96
CA ASN A 63 29.25 17.03 26.82
C ASN A 63 30.07 16.83 25.53
N THR A 64 31.30 16.29 25.62
CA THR A 64 32.27 16.21 24.51
C THR A 64 33.06 14.91 24.43
N VAL A 65 32.81 13.89 25.26
CA VAL A 65 33.54 12.61 25.18
C VAL A 65 32.61 11.40 25.13
N ASP A 66 32.87 10.43 24.24
CA ASP A 66 32.35 9.07 24.42
C ASP A 66 33.21 8.34 25.47
N PHE A 67 32.68 7.29 26.11
CA PHE A 67 33.43 6.59 27.15
C PHE A 67 34.56 5.71 26.58
N GLU A 68 34.68 5.61 25.26
CA GLU A 68 35.59 4.70 24.55
C GLU A 68 37.00 5.30 24.32
N ASP A 69 37.16 6.63 24.36
CA ASP A 69 38.41 7.30 23.97
C ASP A 69 39.51 7.30 25.05
N PHE A 70 39.12 6.93 26.26
CA PHE A 70 40.03 6.78 27.38
C PHE A 70 40.29 5.31 27.71
N ASN A 71 41.42 4.80 27.22
CA ASN A 71 41.94 3.53 27.72
C ASN A 71 42.37 3.72 29.19
N ASN A 72 41.64 3.13 30.14
CA ASN A 72 41.93 3.17 31.59
C ASN A 72 43.28 2.52 32.01
N SER A 73 44.21 2.34 31.09
CA SER A 73 45.55 1.80 31.29
C SER A 73 46.54 2.88 31.73
N PHE A 74 46.33 3.43 32.92
CA PHE A 74 47.22 4.44 33.50
C PHE A 74 48.63 3.90 33.75
N ARG A 75 49.62 4.75 33.50
CA ARG A 75 51.04 4.51 33.81
C ARG A 75 51.54 5.58 34.78
N PHE A 76 52.28 5.11 35.77
CA PHE A 76 52.78 5.93 36.86
C PHE A 76 54.29 5.76 36.94
N GLU A 77 55.05 6.81 36.66
CA GLU A 77 56.51 6.79 36.74
C GLU A 77 56.98 7.57 37.98
N GLY A 78 57.78 6.92 38.82
CA GLY A 78 58.31 7.52 40.06
C GLY A 78 57.33 7.61 41.24
N ILE A 79 56.12 7.05 41.13
CA ILE A 79 55.09 7.03 42.20
C ILE A 79 54.43 5.64 42.31
N PHE A 80 53.72 5.38 43.41
CA PHE A 80 52.92 4.16 43.58
C PHE A 80 51.41 4.46 43.49
N PHE A 81 50.71 3.75 42.62
CA PHE A 81 49.25 3.81 42.54
C PHE A 81 48.59 2.93 43.59
N VAL A 82 47.58 3.48 44.26
CA VAL A 82 46.77 2.81 45.28
C VAL A 82 45.31 2.90 44.84
N PRO A 83 44.73 1.82 44.31
CA PRO A 83 43.32 1.81 43.93
C PRO A 83 42.44 2.01 45.18
N SER A 84 41.62 3.06 45.18
CA SER A 84 40.69 3.39 46.27
C SER A 84 39.52 4.24 45.77
N MET A 85 38.67 4.77 46.65
CA MET A 85 37.61 5.72 46.28
C MET A 85 37.75 7.03 47.08
N PRO A 86 38.26 8.13 46.48
CA PRO A 86 38.88 8.22 45.14
C PRO A 86 40.20 7.44 45.07
N ASP A 87 40.73 7.24 43.86
CA ASP A 87 42.06 6.64 43.67
C ASP A 87 43.14 7.50 44.34
N ARG A 88 44.26 6.89 44.72
CA ARG A 88 45.35 7.58 45.42
C ARG A 88 46.70 7.27 44.80
N ILE A 89 47.60 8.24 44.89
CA ILE A 89 49.00 8.11 44.47
C ILE A 89 49.92 8.41 45.65
N ILE A 90 50.96 7.60 45.83
CA ILE A 90 52.00 7.80 46.85
C ILE A 90 53.24 8.34 46.14
N VAL A 91 53.66 9.55 46.53
CA VAL A 91 54.84 10.22 46.01
C VAL A 91 55.99 10.04 47.02
N PRO A 92 57.12 9.43 46.61
CA PRO A 92 58.25 9.21 47.51
C PRO A 92 58.84 10.50 48.10
N ALA A 93 59.37 10.40 49.32
CA ALA A 93 60.17 11.45 49.94
C ALA A 93 61.32 11.90 49.01
N GLY A 94 61.59 13.20 48.96
CA GLY A 94 62.66 13.77 48.13
C GLY A 94 62.24 14.21 46.73
N SER A 95 61.02 13.90 46.28
CA SER A 95 60.48 14.35 45.00
C SER A 95 59.94 15.79 45.09
N ASP A 96 60.25 16.62 44.09
CA ASP A 96 59.60 17.92 43.85
C ASP A 96 58.59 17.87 42.69
N SER A 97 58.57 16.76 41.94
CA SER A 97 57.72 16.54 40.78
C SER A 97 57.54 15.05 40.47
N PHE A 98 56.49 14.73 39.72
CA PHE A 98 56.24 13.39 39.18
C PHE A 98 55.35 13.48 37.92
N THR A 99 55.22 12.38 37.18
CA THR A 99 54.34 12.29 36.02
C THR A 99 53.20 11.30 36.23
N VAL A 100 52.06 11.62 35.62
CA VAL A 100 50.94 10.70 35.44
C VAL A 100 50.67 10.59 33.95
N SER A 101 50.76 9.39 33.39
CA SER A 101 50.52 9.17 31.97
C SER A 101 49.38 8.19 31.66
N SER A 102 48.80 8.36 30.49
CA SER A 102 47.78 7.49 29.88
C SER A 102 48.03 7.43 28.37
N ILE A 103 47.19 6.70 27.63
CA ILE A 103 47.22 6.65 26.17
C ILE A 103 45.83 7.06 25.69
N ALA A 104 45.77 8.05 24.79
CA ALA A 104 44.53 8.35 24.06
C ALA A 104 44.19 7.14 23.18
N PHE A 105 42.94 6.67 23.23
CA PHE A 105 42.51 5.60 22.32
C PHE A 105 42.63 6.09 20.87
N ASN A 106 42.69 5.15 19.94
CA ASN A 106 42.73 5.46 18.51
C ASN A 106 41.78 4.51 17.84
N ASP A 107 40.83 5.06 17.10
CA ASP A 107 39.96 4.27 16.26
C ASP A 107 39.95 4.79 14.83
N ASN A 108 38.78 4.87 14.23
CA ASN A 108 38.56 5.31 12.85
C ASN A 108 37.23 6.10 12.77
N ILE A 109 36.72 6.62 13.89
CA ILE A 109 35.50 7.40 13.99
C ILE A 109 35.88 8.88 13.91
N GLU A 110 35.25 9.64 13.01
CA GLU A 110 35.47 11.09 12.98
C GLU A 110 34.71 11.77 14.12
N GLU A 111 35.43 12.53 14.95
CA GLU A 111 34.94 13.10 16.20
C GLU A 111 35.22 14.61 16.32
N ASP A 112 34.54 15.25 17.27
CA ASP A 112 34.87 16.62 17.68
C ASP A 112 36.05 16.59 18.69
N GLU A 113 36.73 17.73 18.91
CA GLU A 113 37.75 17.80 19.97
C GLU A 113 37.16 17.41 21.34
N GLU A 114 37.86 16.52 22.04
CA GLU A 114 37.41 15.98 23.29
C GLU A 114 38.16 16.58 24.48
N PHE A 115 37.48 16.74 25.62
CA PHE A 115 38.05 17.35 26.82
C PHE A 115 37.93 16.44 28.04
N TYR A 116 39.04 16.28 28.77
CA TYR A 116 39.06 15.58 30.05
C TYR A 116 39.72 16.45 31.12
N THR A 117 39.48 16.08 32.37
CA THR A 117 40.06 16.75 33.54
C THR A 117 40.79 15.74 34.43
N ILE A 118 42.00 16.12 34.84
CA ILE A 118 42.76 15.43 35.87
C ILE A 118 42.79 16.31 37.12
N THR A 119 42.39 15.73 38.25
CA THR A 119 42.40 16.39 39.55
C THR A 119 43.30 15.64 40.50
N ILE A 120 44.31 16.32 41.06
CA ILE A 120 45.16 15.78 42.12
C ILE A 120 44.96 16.63 43.38
N SER A 121 44.33 16.01 44.37
CA SER A 121 43.81 16.67 45.58
C SER A 121 42.86 17.83 45.28
N ALA A 122 43.37 19.06 45.21
CA ALA A 122 42.57 20.25 44.92
C ALA A 122 43.01 20.98 43.63
N MET A 123 44.07 20.52 42.97
CA MET A 123 44.56 21.11 41.73
C MET A 123 43.97 20.37 40.54
N THR A 124 43.54 21.11 39.53
CA THR A 124 42.91 20.58 38.31
C THR A 124 43.68 21.03 37.08
N ALA A 125 43.86 20.14 36.11
CA ALA A 125 44.25 20.49 34.75
C ALA A 125 43.26 19.89 33.75
N THR A 126 43.06 20.58 32.64
CA THR A 126 42.32 20.09 31.48
C THR A 126 43.31 19.50 30.47
N GLY A 127 42.94 18.41 29.83
CA GLY A 127 43.59 17.97 28.61
C GLY A 127 42.60 17.84 27.46
N THR A 128 43.14 17.82 26.24
CA THR A 128 42.40 17.73 24.99
C THR A 128 42.90 16.57 24.17
N ILE A 129 41.99 15.78 23.62
CA ILE A 129 42.27 14.74 22.61
C ILE A 129 41.75 15.28 21.28
N ILE A 130 42.63 15.26 20.26
CA ILE A 130 42.33 15.71 18.91
C ILE A 130 42.16 14.48 18.03
N ASP A 131 40.98 14.38 17.41
CA ASP A 131 40.71 13.41 16.34
C ASP A 131 41.76 13.51 15.24
N ASN A 132 42.32 12.37 14.85
CA ASN A 132 43.34 12.28 13.80
C ASN A 132 42.87 11.52 12.55
N ASP A 133 41.58 11.19 12.49
CA ASP A 133 40.97 10.49 11.38
C ASP A 133 40.77 11.37 10.15
N PHE A 134 40.49 10.70 9.04
CA PHE A 134 40.20 11.38 7.79
C PHE A 134 38.77 11.93 7.80
N ASP A 135 38.60 13.13 7.24
CA ASP A 135 37.28 13.70 6.97
C ASP A 135 36.37 12.67 6.27
N THR A 136 35.24 12.36 6.89
CA THR A 136 34.24 11.47 6.32
C THR A 136 33.60 12.06 5.07
N ILE A 137 33.50 11.24 4.03
CA ILE A 137 32.82 11.55 2.78
C ILE A 137 31.72 10.53 2.47
N ILE A 138 30.73 10.94 1.66
CA ILE A 138 29.76 10.02 1.09
C ILE A 138 30.45 9.20 -0.02
N THR A 139 30.39 7.88 0.11
CA THR A 139 31.00 6.95 -0.84
C THR A 139 30.01 6.45 -1.88
N LEU A 140 28.78 6.18 -1.47
CA LEU A 140 27.72 5.62 -2.31
C LEU A 140 26.35 5.99 -1.74
N ILE A 141 25.37 6.12 -2.63
CA ILE A 141 23.94 6.08 -2.32
C ILE A 141 23.36 4.97 -3.19
N SER A 142 22.57 4.06 -2.63
CA SER A 142 21.92 3.02 -3.42
C SER A 142 20.78 3.59 -4.27
N ASP A 143 20.61 3.05 -5.47
CA ASP A 143 19.34 3.17 -6.19
C ASP A 143 18.29 2.29 -5.50
N ASP A 144 17.02 2.62 -5.70
CA ASP A 144 15.90 1.78 -5.27
C ASP A 144 14.71 1.89 -6.23
N ASN A 145 13.89 0.84 -6.30
CA ASN A 145 12.78 0.77 -7.24
C ASN A 145 11.65 -0.05 -6.63
N GLU A 146 10.52 0.61 -6.35
CA GLU A 146 9.40 0.01 -5.62
C GLU A 146 8.09 0.37 -6.28
N THR A 147 7.11 -0.51 -6.08
CA THR A 147 5.73 -0.25 -6.47
C THR A 147 5.14 0.85 -5.60
N GLU A 148 4.34 1.75 -6.18
CA GLU A 148 3.66 2.80 -5.44
C GLU A 148 2.86 2.27 -4.24
N GLY A 149 2.78 3.07 -3.18
CA GLY A 149 2.32 2.66 -1.86
C GLY A 149 3.40 2.04 -0.95
N ASN A 150 4.55 1.67 -1.49
CA ASN A 150 5.70 1.20 -0.70
C ASN A 150 6.76 2.30 -0.52
N ASP A 151 7.58 2.14 0.53
CA ASP A 151 8.67 3.05 0.82
C ASP A 151 9.88 2.72 -0.07
N LEU A 152 10.41 3.70 -0.81
CA LEU A 152 11.75 3.60 -1.37
C LEU A 152 12.78 3.93 -0.28
N VAL A 153 13.85 3.14 -0.18
CA VAL A 153 14.89 3.24 0.84
C VAL A 153 16.27 3.32 0.20
N HIS A 154 16.82 4.54 0.14
CA HIS A 154 18.20 4.76 -0.28
C HIS A 154 19.15 4.58 0.89
N THR A 155 20.04 3.59 0.82
CA THR A 155 21.12 3.41 1.80
C THR A 155 22.33 4.26 1.40
N VAL A 156 22.78 5.10 2.32
CA VAL A 156 23.91 6.01 2.15
C VAL A 156 25.11 5.48 2.93
N PHE A 157 26.25 5.27 2.26
CA PHE A 157 27.48 4.73 2.86
C PHE A 157 28.55 5.80 3.02
N LEU A 158 29.19 5.82 4.19
CA LEU A 158 30.25 6.76 4.56
C LEU A 158 31.63 6.08 4.51
N SER A 159 32.69 6.87 4.28
CA SER A 159 34.07 6.35 4.26
C SER A 159 34.56 5.83 5.62
N ASN A 160 34.02 6.41 6.69
CA ASN A 160 34.29 6.11 8.09
C ASN A 160 33.07 6.55 8.93
N PRO A 161 32.89 6.01 10.15
CA PRO A 161 31.81 6.43 11.04
C PRO A 161 31.99 7.89 11.49
N ILE A 162 30.88 8.59 11.76
CA ILE A 162 30.86 9.95 12.30
C ILE A 162 30.22 9.95 13.70
N SER A 163 30.91 10.49 14.71
CA SER A 163 30.41 10.74 16.08
C SER A 163 30.49 12.24 16.46
N SER A 164 30.34 13.11 15.46
CA SER A 164 30.37 14.56 15.63
C SER A 164 29.19 15.24 14.94
N THR A 165 28.99 16.52 15.25
CA THR A 165 27.95 17.32 14.57
C THR A 165 28.36 17.70 13.14
N LYS A 166 28.29 16.75 12.22
CA LYS A 166 28.63 16.95 10.81
C LYS A 166 27.41 17.29 9.96
N LYS A 167 27.62 18.05 8.89
CA LYS A 167 26.56 18.45 7.95
C LYS A 167 26.90 18.07 6.51
N PHE A 168 25.91 17.58 5.79
CA PHE A 168 25.98 17.36 4.35
C PHE A 168 24.82 18.06 3.65
N SER A 169 25.07 18.62 2.48
CA SER A 169 24.01 19.12 1.61
C SER A 169 23.20 17.94 1.09
N ILE A 170 21.89 18.11 1.04
CA ILE A 170 20.97 17.16 0.41
C ILE A 170 20.07 17.89 -0.58
N SER A 171 19.81 17.26 -1.71
CA SER A 171 18.76 17.70 -2.63
C SER A 171 18.04 16.49 -3.21
N VAL A 172 16.72 16.60 -3.33
CA VAL A 172 15.92 15.68 -4.14
C VAL A 172 15.49 16.42 -5.39
N THR A 173 15.62 15.76 -6.54
CA THR A 173 15.30 16.33 -7.84
C THR A 173 14.44 15.35 -8.60
N ASP A 174 13.20 15.76 -8.85
CA ASP A 174 12.26 15.04 -9.68
C ASP A 174 12.76 14.99 -11.13
N ILE A 175 12.62 13.82 -11.77
CA ILE A 175 12.91 13.65 -13.20
C ILE A 175 11.59 13.52 -13.95
N THR A 176 10.78 12.51 -13.58
CA THR A 176 9.43 12.30 -14.08
C THR A 176 8.37 12.31 -12.98
N THR A 177 8.77 12.22 -11.71
CA THR A 177 7.86 12.38 -10.57
C THR A 177 7.30 13.80 -10.43
N ASP A 178 6.16 13.94 -9.76
CA ASP A 178 5.60 15.18 -9.23
C ASP A 178 5.56 15.12 -7.68
N ILE A 179 5.22 16.25 -7.05
CA ILE A 179 5.18 16.41 -5.60
C ILE A 179 4.04 15.65 -4.92
N LEU A 180 3.14 15.05 -5.69
CA LEU A 180 2.01 14.27 -5.17
C LEU A 180 2.33 12.78 -5.06
N ASP A 181 3.37 12.29 -5.74
CA ASP A 181 3.71 10.87 -5.85
C ASP A 181 4.39 10.34 -4.58
N TYR A 182 4.95 11.23 -3.75
CA TYR A 182 5.60 10.85 -2.50
C TYR A 182 5.39 11.87 -1.37
N ASN A 183 5.50 11.35 -0.15
CA ASN A 183 5.35 12.08 1.09
C ASN A 183 6.67 12.69 1.60
N THR A 184 6.63 13.25 2.80
CA THR A 184 7.84 13.81 3.44
C THR A 184 8.92 12.75 3.62
N ILE A 185 10.12 13.08 3.16
CA ILE A 185 11.32 12.26 3.26
C ILE A 185 11.75 12.10 4.73
N LEU A 186 12.15 10.88 5.09
CA LEU A 186 12.57 10.50 6.44
C LEU A 186 14.04 10.05 6.44
N PHE A 187 14.70 10.23 7.58
CA PHE A 187 16.09 9.85 7.79
C PHE A 187 16.21 8.93 9.00
N SER A 188 17.08 7.91 8.91
CA SER A 188 17.41 7.04 10.05
C SER A 188 18.49 7.66 10.95
N GLU A 189 18.91 6.93 11.98
CA GLU A 189 20.01 7.29 12.89
C GLU A 189 19.88 8.66 13.58
N GLY A 190 18.66 9.19 13.71
CA GLY A 190 18.42 10.48 14.34
C GLY A 190 18.93 11.69 13.54
N ILE A 191 19.27 11.47 12.27
CA ILE A 191 19.67 12.55 11.36
C ILE A 191 18.50 13.52 11.18
N SER A 192 18.78 14.80 11.33
CA SER A 192 17.79 15.87 11.16
C SER A 192 18.00 16.61 9.85
N TYR A 193 16.93 17.14 9.28
CA TYR A 193 16.95 17.95 8.06
C TYR A 193 16.54 19.39 8.34
N ASP A 194 17.36 20.33 7.88
CA ASP A 194 17.06 21.77 7.90
C ASP A 194 16.68 22.24 6.50
N SER A 195 15.38 22.46 6.29
CA SER A 195 14.82 22.89 5.01
C SER A 195 15.20 24.31 4.60
N MET A 196 15.70 25.14 5.52
CA MET A 196 16.16 26.49 5.17
C MET A 196 17.56 26.47 4.55
N THR A 197 18.38 25.51 4.96
CA THR A 197 19.77 25.39 4.50
C THR A 197 20.00 24.23 3.54
N GLU A 198 19.00 23.35 3.36
CA GLU A 198 19.08 22.12 2.58
C GLU A 198 20.22 21.20 3.05
N MET A 199 20.41 21.16 4.37
CA MET A 199 21.46 20.35 5.02
C MET A 199 20.84 19.29 5.91
N ILE A 200 21.40 18.08 5.87
CA ILE A 200 21.22 17.09 6.93
C ILE A 200 22.30 17.28 8.01
N MET A 201 21.93 17.04 9.27
CA MET A 201 22.80 17.14 10.43
C MET A 201 22.87 15.80 11.16
N PHE A 202 24.10 15.31 11.33
CA PHE A 202 24.40 14.09 12.06
C PHE A 202 24.37 14.35 13.57
N PRO A 203 23.73 13.47 14.35
CA PRO A 203 23.85 13.52 15.80
C PRO A 203 25.18 12.91 16.26
N ARG A 204 25.55 13.19 17.50
CA ARG A 204 26.62 12.47 18.19
C ARG A 204 26.12 11.12 18.67
N THR A 205 26.86 10.05 18.36
CA THR A 205 26.49 8.68 18.70
C THR A 205 27.72 7.87 19.09
N PRO A 206 27.69 7.08 20.18
CA PRO A 206 28.87 6.37 20.67
C PRO A 206 29.66 5.58 19.60
N ASN A 207 28.96 4.76 18.81
CA ASN A 207 29.63 3.91 17.82
C ASN A 207 29.90 4.61 16.47
N GLY A 208 29.59 5.91 16.38
CA GLY A 208 29.47 6.63 15.12
C GLY A 208 28.39 6.08 14.17
N ILE A 209 28.04 6.88 13.16
CA ILE A 209 27.16 6.47 12.06
C ILE A 209 28.04 6.25 10.83
N GLN A 210 28.07 5.02 10.29
CA GLN A 210 28.80 4.69 9.04
C GLN A 210 27.87 4.49 7.84
N GLU A 211 26.60 4.23 8.10
CA GLU A 211 25.54 4.15 7.09
C GLU A 211 24.23 4.66 7.68
N PHE A 212 23.37 5.21 6.82
CA PHE A 212 22.02 5.62 7.18
C PHE A 212 21.09 5.46 5.98
N SER A 213 19.79 5.46 6.23
CA SER A 213 18.78 5.38 5.17
C SER A 213 18.06 6.71 4.98
N ILE A 214 17.77 7.02 3.72
CA ILE A 214 16.83 8.04 3.29
C ILE A 214 15.60 7.31 2.77
N THR A 215 14.48 7.46 3.47
CA THR A 215 13.22 6.81 3.12
C THR A 215 12.30 7.82 2.44
N VAL A 216 11.80 7.47 1.26
CA VAL A 216 10.84 8.23 0.48
C VAL A 216 9.55 7.43 0.41
N PRO A 217 8.55 7.74 1.27
CA PRO A 217 7.27 7.04 1.25
C PRO A 217 6.45 7.46 0.04
N THR A 218 6.12 6.53 -0.85
CA THR A 218 5.30 6.81 -2.04
C THR A 218 3.81 6.82 -1.71
N VAL A 219 2.98 7.32 -2.63
CA VAL A 219 1.53 7.36 -2.52
C VAL A 219 0.95 6.34 -3.51
N ASP A 220 0.12 5.42 -3.01
CA ASP A 220 -0.70 4.51 -3.83
C ASP A 220 -1.96 5.29 -4.25
N ASP A 221 -2.27 5.35 -5.54
CA ASP A 221 -3.50 5.97 -6.00
C ASP A 221 -4.35 5.10 -6.94
N MET A 222 -4.98 5.68 -7.96
CA MET A 222 -5.80 4.94 -8.93
C MET A 222 -5.50 5.40 -10.37
N LEU A 223 -4.53 6.28 -10.56
CA LEU A 223 -4.15 6.83 -11.86
C LEU A 223 -3.18 5.86 -12.52
N ILE A 224 -3.40 5.62 -13.81
CA ILE A 224 -2.50 4.78 -14.58
C ILE A 224 -1.47 5.68 -15.25
N GLU A 225 -0.22 5.50 -14.88
CA GLU A 225 0.90 6.36 -15.25
C GLU A 225 2.08 5.52 -15.80
N ASP A 226 3.14 6.19 -16.25
CA ASP A 226 4.37 5.50 -16.67
C ASP A 226 5.36 5.56 -15.50
N ASP A 227 6.11 4.48 -15.21
CA ASP A 227 7.11 4.45 -14.12
C ASP A 227 7.88 5.79 -13.95
N GLU A 228 7.70 6.45 -12.80
CA GLU A 228 8.32 7.72 -12.51
C GLU A 228 9.67 7.58 -11.81
N SER A 229 10.49 8.63 -11.87
CA SER A 229 11.81 8.64 -11.25
C SER A 229 12.20 9.99 -10.67
N TYR A 230 13.02 9.93 -9.62
CA TYR A 230 13.69 11.05 -8.98
C TYR A 230 15.13 10.69 -8.63
N THR A 231 15.91 11.70 -8.24
CA THR A 231 17.28 11.50 -7.72
C THR A 231 17.43 12.13 -6.34
N VAL A 232 18.14 11.43 -5.46
CA VAL A 232 18.60 11.94 -4.16
C VAL A 232 20.10 12.17 -4.25
N MET A 233 20.52 13.40 -4.03
CA MET A 233 21.94 13.78 -3.98
C MET A 233 22.32 14.15 -2.55
N VAL A 234 23.34 13.50 -2.00
CA VAL A 234 23.98 13.87 -0.72
C VAL A 234 25.45 14.17 -0.96
N GLY A 235 25.88 15.38 -0.63
CA GLY A 235 27.18 15.89 -1.06
C GLY A 235 27.31 15.87 -2.58
N ASN A 236 28.14 14.95 -3.11
CA ASN A 236 28.38 14.78 -4.55
C ASN A 236 27.99 13.38 -5.06
N ARG A 237 27.28 12.59 -4.26
CA ARG A 237 26.81 11.24 -4.63
C ARG A 237 25.33 11.27 -4.91
N ILE A 238 24.90 10.45 -5.86
CA ILE A 238 23.52 10.39 -6.34
C ILE A 238 23.05 8.94 -6.21
N GLY A 239 21.83 8.75 -5.73
CA GLY A 239 21.02 7.55 -5.91
C GLY A 239 19.72 7.90 -6.64
N THR A 240 19.17 6.94 -7.36
CA THR A 240 17.95 7.08 -8.17
C THR A 240 16.82 6.29 -7.54
N GLY A 241 15.66 6.90 -7.40
CA GLY A 241 14.43 6.22 -7.03
C GLY A 241 13.54 6.04 -8.25
N THR A 242 12.90 4.89 -8.39
CA THR A 242 11.86 4.62 -9.39
C THR A 242 10.58 4.14 -8.73
N ILE A 243 9.48 4.85 -8.98
CA ILE A 243 8.13 4.50 -8.55
C ILE A 243 7.50 3.71 -9.70
N ILE A 244 6.98 2.53 -9.41
CA ILE A 244 6.36 1.64 -10.41
C ILE A 244 4.84 1.70 -10.23
N ASP A 245 4.13 2.17 -11.25
CA ASP A 245 2.67 2.17 -11.27
C ASP A 245 2.13 0.73 -11.20
N ASN A 246 1.15 0.51 -10.33
CA ASN A 246 0.51 -0.78 -10.13
C ASN A 246 -0.93 -0.84 -10.65
N ASP A 247 -1.43 0.28 -11.17
CA ASP A 247 -2.82 0.41 -11.52
C ASP A 247 -3.18 -0.28 -12.82
N THR A 248 -4.42 -0.77 -12.85
CA THR A 248 -4.95 -1.43 -14.03
C THR A 248 -6.38 -1.00 -14.30
N VAL A 249 -6.69 -0.77 -15.58
CA VAL A 249 -8.09 -0.55 -15.96
C VAL A 249 -8.92 -1.81 -15.73
N THR A 250 -10.05 -1.62 -15.04
CA THR A 250 -11.09 -2.63 -14.78
C THR A 250 -12.45 -2.13 -15.28
N ILE A 251 -13.44 -3.03 -15.38
CA ILE A 251 -14.83 -2.65 -15.63
C ILE A 251 -15.48 -2.25 -14.31
N THR A 252 -16.03 -1.04 -14.20
CA THR A 252 -16.66 -0.56 -12.96
C THR A 252 -18.16 -0.81 -12.96
N SER A 253 -18.82 -0.69 -14.11
CA SER A 253 -20.25 -0.96 -14.22
C SER A 253 -20.67 -1.28 -15.64
N ILE A 254 -21.80 -1.98 -15.74
CA ILE A 254 -22.56 -2.15 -16.97
C ILE A 254 -24.00 -1.76 -16.64
N SER A 255 -24.66 -0.96 -17.49
CA SER A 255 -26.03 -0.50 -17.22
C SER A 255 -27.06 -1.57 -17.61
N ASP A 256 -28.05 -1.80 -16.74
CA ASP A 256 -29.25 -2.57 -17.10
C ASP A 256 -30.01 -1.89 -18.25
N GLY A 257 -30.78 -2.69 -18.99
CA GLY A 257 -31.58 -2.20 -20.10
C GLY A 257 -32.92 -2.91 -20.19
N SER A 258 -33.96 -2.17 -20.56
CA SER A 258 -35.27 -2.75 -20.87
C SER A 258 -35.87 -2.04 -22.07
N LYS A 259 -36.31 -2.83 -23.04
CA LYS A 259 -37.04 -2.35 -24.21
C LYS A 259 -38.08 -3.38 -24.61
N THR A 260 -39.16 -2.85 -25.19
CA THR A 260 -40.04 -3.65 -26.03
C THR A 260 -39.24 -4.40 -27.08
N GLU A 261 -39.66 -5.62 -27.41
CA GLU A 261 -39.19 -6.40 -28.55
C GLU A 261 -39.15 -5.56 -29.87
N GLY A 262 -38.35 -6.03 -30.85
CA GLY A 262 -38.03 -5.25 -32.05
C GLY A 262 -37.17 -3.99 -31.88
N LYS A 263 -36.72 -3.64 -30.67
CA LYS A 263 -35.88 -2.46 -30.40
C LYS A 263 -34.46 -2.85 -29.99
N VAL A 264 -33.57 -1.87 -29.91
CA VAL A 264 -32.19 -2.10 -29.46
C VAL A 264 -32.09 -1.78 -27.97
N ILE A 265 -31.69 -2.77 -27.18
CA ILE A 265 -31.28 -2.59 -25.79
C ILE A 265 -29.81 -2.16 -25.79
N VAL A 266 -29.49 -1.07 -25.09
CA VAL A 266 -28.12 -0.51 -25.03
C VAL A 266 -27.62 -0.61 -23.59
N HIS A 267 -26.55 -1.36 -23.40
CA HIS A 267 -25.81 -1.45 -22.15
C HIS A 267 -24.59 -0.54 -22.23
N THR A 268 -24.50 0.45 -21.34
CA THR A 268 -23.34 1.33 -21.21
C THR A 268 -22.36 0.69 -20.25
N VAL A 269 -21.10 0.55 -20.67
CA VAL A 269 -19.99 -0.02 -19.92
C VAL A 269 -19.06 1.11 -19.53
N GLU A 270 -18.79 1.23 -18.23
CA GLU A 270 -17.86 2.21 -17.67
C GLU A 270 -16.59 1.49 -17.19
N LEU A 271 -15.44 2.10 -17.44
CA LEU A 271 -14.13 1.60 -17.03
C LEU A 271 -13.63 2.42 -15.82
N SER A 272 -12.69 1.86 -15.05
CA SER A 272 -12.14 2.55 -13.88
C SER A 272 -11.35 3.79 -14.27
N ASN A 273 -10.61 3.70 -15.38
CA ASN A 273 -9.79 4.76 -15.94
C ASN A 273 -9.79 4.70 -17.47
N THR A 274 -9.27 5.75 -18.08
CA THR A 274 -8.95 5.75 -19.51
C THR A 274 -7.81 4.78 -19.77
N ASN A 275 -8.02 3.78 -20.64
CA ASN A 275 -6.95 2.83 -21.00
C ASN A 275 -5.79 3.54 -21.74
N PRO A 276 -4.52 3.45 -21.29
CA PRO A 276 -3.39 4.00 -22.05
C PRO A 276 -3.09 3.20 -23.33
N GLU A 277 -3.34 1.88 -23.29
CA GLU A 277 -3.15 0.96 -24.41
C GLU A 277 -4.41 0.13 -24.68
N LEU A 278 -4.44 -0.64 -25.78
CA LEU A 278 -5.55 -1.56 -26.02
C LEU A 278 -5.59 -2.65 -24.92
N LYS A 279 -6.79 -2.98 -24.44
CA LYS A 279 -7.02 -4.07 -23.48
C LYS A 279 -8.01 -5.08 -24.00
N THR A 280 -7.92 -6.31 -23.49
CA THR A 280 -8.89 -7.37 -23.79
C THR A 280 -9.63 -7.80 -22.53
N PHE A 281 -10.93 -8.03 -22.65
CA PHE A 281 -11.78 -8.55 -21.57
C PHE A 281 -12.59 -9.74 -22.05
N MET A 282 -12.84 -10.71 -21.17
CA MET A 282 -13.80 -11.77 -21.42
C MET A 282 -15.21 -11.19 -21.53
N PHE A 283 -15.94 -11.59 -22.57
CA PHE A 283 -17.31 -11.18 -22.82
C PHE A 283 -18.21 -12.39 -23.06
N ALA A 284 -19.39 -12.38 -22.46
CA ALA A 284 -20.41 -13.39 -22.69
C ALA A 284 -21.82 -12.82 -22.52
N ILE A 285 -22.77 -13.44 -23.21
CA ILE A 285 -24.21 -13.25 -22.96
C ILE A 285 -24.71 -14.53 -22.32
N TYR A 286 -25.38 -14.41 -21.17
CA TYR A 286 -26.03 -15.52 -20.47
C TYR A 286 -27.53 -15.46 -20.71
N GLU A 287 -28.03 -16.47 -21.41
CA GLU A 287 -29.43 -16.67 -21.75
C GLU A 287 -30.19 -17.16 -20.51
N ASN A 288 -30.92 -16.26 -19.83
CA ASN A 288 -31.72 -16.61 -18.66
C ASN A 288 -33.06 -17.20 -19.10
N SER A 289 -34.08 -16.37 -19.33
CA SER A 289 -35.32 -16.79 -20.01
C SER A 289 -35.28 -16.53 -21.51
N ALA A 290 -34.47 -15.57 -21.97
CA ALA A 290 -34.25 -15.32 -23.39
C ALA A 290 -33.42 -16.44 -24.03
N THR A 291 -33.55 -16.58 -25.34
CA THR A 291 -32.86 -17.52 -26.22
C THR A 291 -32.28 -16.79 -27.44
N THR A 292 -31.46 -17.47 -28.23
CA THR A 292 -30.93 -16.90 -29.49
C THR A 292 -31.98 -16.51 -30.53
N SER A 293 -33.25 -16.88 -30.33
CA SER A 293 -34.36 -16.47 -31.20
C SER A 293 -34.84 -15.05 -30.93
N ASP A 294 -34.52 -14.50 -29.75
CA ASP A 294 -35.15 -13.27 -29.24
C ASP A 294 -34.26 -12.04 -29.48
N TYR A 295 -32.98 -12.27 -29.81
CA TYR A 295 -32.02 -11.22 -30.05
C TYR A 295 -30.96 -11.58 -31.10
N SER A 296 -30.34 -10.54 -31.67
CA SER A 296 -29.26 -10.66 -32.66
C SER A 296 -27.88 -10.46 -32.04
N ALA A 297 -26.83 -10.74 -32.83
CA ALA A 297 -25.44 -10.59 -32.39
C ALA A 297 -25.16 -9.18 -31.81
N PRO A 298 -24.35 -9.09 -30.73
CA PRO A 298 -24.02 -7.82 -30.09
C PRO A 298 -23.25 -6.88 -31.02
N LEU A 299 -23.56 -5.59 -30.92
CA LEU A 299 -22.87 -4.51 -31.63
C LEU A 299 -22.16 -3.61 -30.62
N PHE A 300 -20.92 -3.25 -30.93
CA PHE A 300 -20.10 -2.41 -30.06
C PHE A 300 -19.81 -1.06 -30.74
N ASN A 301 -19.71 0.01 -29.95
CA ASN A 301 -19.26 1.32 -30.44
C ASN A 301 -17.78 1.56 -30.08
N ASN A 302 -17.28 2.78 -30.33
CA ASN A 302 -15.95 3.24 -29.92
C ASN A 302 -14.79 2.35 -30.40
N GLY A 303 -14.98 1.62 -31.50
CA GLY A 303 -13.95 0.75 -32.08
C GLY A 303 -13.71 -0.55 -31.30
N VAL A 304 -14.53 -0.85 -30.29
CA VAL A 304 -14.47 -2.13 -29.58
C VAL A 304 -14.85 -3.25 -30.54
N THR A 305 -14.07 -4.34 -30.52
CA THR A 305 -14.30 -5.50 -31.39
C THR A 305 -14.50 -6.76 -30.55
N PHE A 306 -15.31 -7.70 -31.03
CA PHE A 306 -15.56 -8.98 -30.36
C PHE A 306 -15.06 -10.15 -31.20
N ASN A 307 -14.26 -11.02 -30.60
CA ASN A 307 -13.82 -12.28 -31.18
C ASN A 307 -14.58 -13.45 -30.55
N SER A 308 -15.57 -13.97 -31.28
CA SER A 308 -16.43 -15.08 -30.84
C SER A 308 -15.70 -16.42 -30.67
N SER A 309 -14.48 -16.56 -31.22
CA SER A 309 -13.69 -17.81 -31.08
C SER A 309 -12.93 -17.85 -29.76
N THR A 310 -12.63 -16.69 -29.18
CA THR A 310 -11.91 -16.56 -27.90
C THR A 310 -12.79 -16.00 -26.78
N SER A 311 -14.02 -15.59 -27.08
CA SER A 311 -14.92 -14.88 -26.16
C SER A 311 -14.30 -13.62 -25.56
N LEU A 312 -13.44 -12.93 -26.33
CA LEU A 312 -12.76 -11.71 -25.89
C LEU A 312 -13.27 -10.51 -26.68
N ILE A 313 -13.55 -9.41 -25.97
CA ILE A 313 -13.60 -8.08 -26.58
C ILE A 313 -12.22 -7.43 -26.54
N THR A 314 -11.92 -6.59 -27.52
CA THR A 314 -10.74 -5.72 -27.54
C THR A 314 -11.20 -4.27 -27.47
N VAL A 315 -10.86 -3.60 -26.37
CA VAL A 315 -11.14 -2.18 -26.13
C VAL A 315 -9.91 -1.38 -26.55
N PRO A 316 -10.03 -0.40 -27.48
CA PRO A 316 -8.92 0.46 -27.87
C PRO A 316 -8.38 1.32 -26.72
N ALA A 317 -7.17 1.84 -26.91
CA ALA A 317 -6.62 2.89 -26.05
C ALA A 317 -7.50 4.14 -26.06
N LEU A 318 -7.40 4.93 -24.99
CA LEU A 318 -8.07 6.20 -24.76
C LEU A 318 -9.60 6.12 -24.66
N ILE A 319 -10.11 4.95 -24.28
CA ILE A 319 -11.53 4.72 -24.02
C ILE A 319 -11.77 4.49 -22.52
N ASP A 320 -12.67 5.28 -21.94
CA ASP A 320 -13.18 5.17 -20.57
C ASP A 320 -14.61 4.63 -20.49
N SER A 321 -15.34 4.64 -21.62
CA SER A 321 -16.71 4.15 -21.73
C SER A 321 -17.04 3.65 -23.14
N PHE A 322 -17.89 2.62 -23.23
CA PHE A 322 -18.43 2.13 -24.51
C PHE A 322 -19.81 1.51 -24.31
N THR A 323 -20.47 1.14 -25.40
CA THR A 323 -21.80 0.51 -25.37
C THR A 323 -21.80 -0.86 -26.03
N VAL A 324 -22.52 -1.79 -25.42
CA VAL A 324 -22.95 -3.05 -26.02
C VAL A 324 -24.42 -2.91 -26.39
N SER A 325 -24.71 -2.87 -27.70
CA SER A 325 -26.06 -2.78 -28.25
C SER A 325 -26.54 -4.16 -28.68
N ILE A 326 -27.65 -4.61 -28.10
CA ILE A 326 -28.31 -5.89 -28.41
C ILE A 326 -29.61 -5.58 -29.15
N PRO A 327 -29.68 -5.78 -30.48
CA PRO A 327 -30.93 -5.70 -31.22
C PRO A 327 -31.83 -6.87 -30.84
N THR A 328 -33.02 -6.61 -30.32
CA THR A 328 -34.04 -7.64 -30.08
C THR A 328 -34.81 -7.91 -31.37
N ILE A 329 -35.36 -9.10 -31.48
CA ILE A 329 -36.24 -9.52 -32.57
C ILE A 329 -37.66 -9.13 -32.19
N ASP A 330 -38.47 -8.76 -33.18
CA ASP A 330 -39.91 -8.47 -33.04
C ASP A 330 -40.61 -9.69 -33.60
N ASP A 331 -41.56 -10.27 -32.87
CA ASP A 331 -42.42 -11.29 -33.45
C ASP A 331 -43.92 -11.04 -33.24
N PHE A 332 -44.71 -12.10 -33.09
CA PHE A 332 -46.17 -12.05 -33.00
C PHE A 332 -46.72 -13.00 -31.92
N PHE A 333 -45.86 -13.61 -31.11
CA PHE A 333 -46.23 -14.54 -30.05
C PHE A 333 -46.40 -13.79 -28.74
N GLU A 334 -47.48 -14.05 -28.00
CA GLU A 334 -47.60 -13.53 -26.62
C GLU A 334 -46.77 -14.42 -25.69
N GLU A 335 -45.66 -13.87 -25.20
CA GLU A 335 -44.70 -14.51 -24.29
C GLU A 335 -44.60 -13.75 -22.94
N ASP A 336 -43.85 -14.30 -21.99
CA ASP A 336 -43.52 -13.61 -20.73
C ASP A 336 -42.20 -12.84 -20.94
N ASP A 337 -42.09 -11.58 -20.48
CA ASP A 337 -40.85 -10.78 -20.55
C ASP A 337 -39.55 -11.61 -20.39
N GLU A 338 -38.70 -11.60 -21.42
CA GLU A 338 -37.49 -12.40 -21.46
C GLU A 338 -36.28 -11.65 -20.91
N ILE A 339 -35.35 -12.41 -20.35
CA ILE A 339 -34.19 -11.88 -19.64
C ILE A 339 -32.91 -12.54 -20.15
N TYR A 340 -31.88 -11.73 -20.34
CA TYR A 340 -30.49 -12.17 -20.51
C TYR A 340 -29.55 -11.30 -19.66
N ASP A 341 -28.33 -11.79 -19.42
CA ASP A 341 -27.27 -10.98 -18.79
C ASP A 341 -26.11 -10.76 -19.75
N VAL A 342 -25.68 -9.51 -19.91
CA VAL A 342 -24.36 -9.18 -20.49
C VAL A 342 -23.33 -9.30 -19.38
N ARG A 343 -22.24 -10.04 -19.62
CA ARG A 343 -21.11 -10.14 -18.70
C ARG A 343 -19.82 -9.70 -19.36
N ILE A 344 -19.07 -8.87 -18.65
CA ILE A 344 -17.68 -8.52 -18.96
C ILE A 344 -16.86 -8.77 -17.70
N GLU A 345 -15.95 -9.74 -17.76
CA GLU A 345 -15.28 -10.31 -16.58
C GLU A 345 -16.30 -10.70 -15.49
N ASP A 346 -16.17 -10.12 -14.29
CA ASP A 346 -17.03 -10.36 -13.13
C ASP A 346 -18.22 -9.39 -13.05
N THR A 347 -18.32 -8.40 -13.95
CA THR A 347 -19.42 -7.42 -13.97
C THR A 347 -20.53 -7.89 -14.91
N PHE A 348 -21.79 -7.71 -14.50
CA PHE A 348 -22.94 -8.04 -15.33
C PHE A 348 -24.01 -6.95 -15.31
N ALA A 349 -24.83 -6.95 -16.36
CA ALA A 349 -26.07 -6.19 -16.42
C ALA A 349 -27.18 -7.02 -17.04
N THR A 350 -28.40 -6.78 -16.61
CA THR A 350 -29.59 -7.48 -17.07
C THR A 350 -30.24 -6.72 -18.22
N GLY A 351 -30.52 -7.43 -19.30
CA GLY A 351 -31.39 -7.00 -20.39
C GLY A 351 -32.76 -7.63 -20.24
N THR A 352 -33.82 -6.82 -20.28
CA THR A 352 -35.22 -7.27 -20.31
C THR A 352 -35.84 -6.92 -21.65
N ILE A 353 -36.26 -7.95 -22.37
CA ILE A 353 -37.09 -7.85 -23.56
C ILE A 353 -38.53 -7.85 -23.07
N VAL A 354 -39.29 -6.81 -23.43
CA VAL A 354 -40.69 -6.68 -23.01
C VAL A 354 -41.56 -7.07 -24.18
N ASP A 355 -42.35 -8.12 -23.99
CA ASP A 355 -43.34 -8.57 -24.96
C ASP A 355 -44.39 -7.47 -25.19
N ASN A 356 -44.79 -7.24 -26.45
CA ASN A 356 -45.88 -6.31 -26.76
C ASN A 356 -47.08 -6.96 -27.42
N ASP A 357 -47.11 -8.28 -27.47
CA ASP A 357 -48.15 -9.03 -28.13
C ASP A 357 -49.30 -9.37 -27.19
N THR A 358 -50.46 -9.61 -27.79
CA THR A 358 -51.66 -9.96 -27.03
C THR A 358 -52.50 -10.95 -27.81
N PHE A 359 -52.62 -12.16 -27.29
CA PHE A 359 -53.46 -13.19 -27.86
C PHE A 359 -54.86 -13.17 -27.25
N THR A 360 -55.88 -12.93 -28.10
CA THR A 360 -57.29 -13.00 -27.68
C THR A 360 -58.05 -14.08 -28.42
N VAL A 361 -58.53 -15.08 -27.68
CA VAL A 361 -59.43 -16.10 -28.23
C VAL A 361 -60.89 -15.62 -28.14
N PRO A 362 -61.67 -15.67 -29.25
CA PRO A 362 -63.10 -15.39 -29.22
C PRO A 362 -63.86 -16.22 -28.19
N LYS A 363 -64.70 -15.58 -27.35
CA LYS A 363 -65.41 -16.28 -26.26
C LYS A 363 -66.71 -16.95 -26.67
N PHE A 364 -67.25 -16.62 -27.84
CA PHE A 364 -68.47 -17.22 -28.36
C PHE A 364 -68.50 -17.13 -29.88
N PHE A 365 -69.46 -17.80 -30.52
CA PHE A 365 -69.79 -17.59 -31.92
C PHE A 365 -71.27 -17.91 -32.16
N THR A 366 -71.84 -17.38 -33.24
CA THR A 366 -73.27 -17.47 -33.57
C THR A 366 -73.45 -18.06 -34.96
N PRO A 367 -73.42 -19.39 -35.14
CA PRO A 367 -73.58 -20.02 -36.45
C PRO A 367 -75.05 -19.98 -36.90
N ASN A 368 -75.53 -18.80 -37.28
CA ASN A 368 -76.89 -18.50 -37.73
C ASN A 368 -76.94 -18.09 -39.21
N ASN A 369 -75.79 -18.06 -39.87
CA ASN A 369 -75.58 -17.71 -41.28
C ASN A 369 -76.03 -16.28 -41.61
N ASP A 370 -75.81 -15.34 -40.68
CA ASP A 370 -76.02 -13.90 -40.89
C ASP A 370 -74.78 -13.16 -41.39
N GLY A 371 -73.64 -13.86 -41.50
CA GLY A 371 -72.37 -13.35 -41.95
C GLY A 371 -71.46 -12.83 -40.83
N VAL A 372 -71.89 -12.88 -39.56
CA VAL A 372 -71.16 -12.36 -38.41
C VAL A 372 -70.90 -13.47 -37.39
N HIS A 373 -69.61 -13.72 -37.10
CA HIS A 373 -69.16 -14.74 -36.14
C HIS A 373 -69.79 -16.13 -36.38
N ASP A 374 -69.97 -16.51 -37.65
CA ASP A 374 -70.58 -17.79 -38.04
C ASP A 374 -69.68 -19.00 -37.80
N THR A 375 -68.38 -18.78 -37.64
CA THR A 375 -67.39 -19.81 -37.32
C THR A 375 -66.59 -19.46 -36.08
N TRP A 376 -66.04 -20.48 -35.42
CA TRP A 376 -65.12 -20.31 -34.31
C TRP A 376 -63.76 -20.99 -34.56
N PRO A 377 -62.62 -20.31 -34.31
CA PRO A 377 -62.55 -18.87 -34.02
C PRO A 377 -63.03 -18.04 -35.23
N TYR A 378 -63.56 -16.84 -34.97
CA TYR A 378 -63.86 -15.84 -35.99
C TYR A 378 -62.68 -14.86 -36.08
N ASP A 379 -62.62 -14.07 -37.16
CA ASP A 379 -61.55 -13.09 -37.42
C ASP A 379 -60.14 -13.67 -37.53
N LEU A 380 -60.01 -14.92 -37.99
CA LEU A 380 -58.76 -15.48 -38.49
C LEU A 380 -58.34 -14.76 -39.78
N ALA A 381 -57.81 -13.55 -39.69
CA ALA A 381 -57.26 -12.89 -40.87
C ALA A 381 -56.06 -13.69 -41.41
N GLU A 382 -55.85 -13.68 -42.74
CA GLU A 382 -54.68 -14.34 -43.37
C GLU A 382 -53.32 -13.82 -42.84
N ASN A 383 -53.31 -12.67 -42.15
CA ASN A 383 -52.12 -12.06 -41.54
C ASN A 383 -52.12 -12.12 -40.00
N ASP A 384 -53.02 -12.89 -39.39
CA ASP A 384 -53.01 -13.13 -37.95
C ASP A 384 -52.07 -14.32 -37.65
N TYR A 385 -50.76 -14.03 -37.62
CA TYR A 385 -49.66 -15.01 -37.46
C TYR A 385 -49.79 -15.84 -36.18
N ILE A 386 -50.57 -15.35 -35.22
CA ILE A 386 -51.03 -15.97 -33.99
C ILE A 386 -51.51 -17.42 -34.15
N TYR A 387 -51.99 -17.81 -35.34
CA TYR A 387 -52.45 -19.16 -35.62
C TYR A 387 -51.60 -19.95 -36.62
N ASP A 388 -50.48 -19.40 -37.11
CA ASP A 388 -49.71 -20.05 -38.17
C ASP A 388 -49.13 -21.39 -37.70
N ASN A 389 -49.34 -22.43 -38.52
CA ASN A 389 -48.98 -23.83 -38.25
C ASN A 389 -49.49 -24.41 -36.91
N SER A 390 -50.51 -23.80 -36.29
CA SER A 390 -51.14 -24.33 -35.08
C SER A 390 -52.14 -25.47 -35.39
N ILE A 391 -52.44 -26.29 -34.39
CA ILE A 391 -53.52 -27.28 -34.44
C ILE A 391 -54.51 -26.99 -33.31
N ILE A 392 -55.79 -26.80 -33.66
CA ILE A 392 -56.85 -26.57 -32.68
C ILE A 392 -57.74 -27.80 -32.59
N TYR A 393 -57.89 -28.34 -31.38
CA TYR A 393 -58.84 -29.41 -31.08
C TYR A 393 -60.04 -28.84 -30.32
N ILE A 394 -61.26 -29.21 -30.73
CA ILE A 394 -62.52 -28.81 -30.10
C ILE A 394 -63.18 -30.04 -29.47
N TYR A 395 -63.69 -29.88 -28.25
CA TYR A 395 -64.34 -30.89 -27.44
C TYR A 395 -65.68 -30.39 -26.90
N ASN A 396 -66.62 -31.30 -26.63
CA ASN A 396 -67.83 -30.94 -25.88
C ASN A 396 -67.61 -30.98 -24.35
N ARG A 397 -68.64 -30.61 -23.58
CA ARG A 397 -68.64 -30.61 -22.10
C ARG A 397 -68.28 -31.92 -21.42
N TYR A 398 -68.32 -33.04 -22.13
CA TYR A 398 -67.99 -34.36 -21.61
C TYR A 398 -66.59 -34.83 -22.06
N GLY A 399 -65.79 -33.96 -22.69
CA GLY A 399 -64.46 -34.28 -23.20
C GLY A 399 -64.47 -35.07 -24.51
N LYS A 400 -65.62 -35.22 -25.18
CA LYS A 400 -65.68 -35.90 -26.48
C LYS A 400 -65.10 -34.98 -27.56
N PHE A 401 -64.12 -35.47 -28.32
CA PHE A 401 -63.59 -34.80 -29.49
C PHE A 401 -64.67 -34.54 -30.54
N ILE A 402 -64.74 -33.29 -31.01
CA ILE A 402 -65.71 -32.81 -32.00
C ILE A 402 -65.02 -32.49 -33.32
N LYS A 403 -63.95 -31.69 -33.31
CA LYS A 403 -63.34 -31.18 -34.53
C LYS A 403 -61.86 -30.87 -34.33
N GLN A 404 -61.06 -31.09 -35.37
CA GLN A 404 -59.71 -30.53 -35.48
C GLN A 404 -59.76 -29.43 -36.55
N LEU A 405 -59.16 -28.28 -36.25
CA LEU A 405 -58.93 -27.19 -37.18
C LEU A 405 -57.42 -27.07 -37.40
N ASN A 406 -57.02 -26.73 -38.63
CA ASN A 406 -55.65 -26.43 -38.99
C ASN A 406 -55.63 -25.01 -39.57
N PRO A 407 -55.54 -23.97 -38.73
CA PRO A 407 -55.44 -22.59 -39.21
C PRO A 407 -54.28 -22.41 -40.21
N PRO A 408 -54.38 -21.43 -41.13
CA PRO A 408 -55.47 -20.47 -41.27
C PRO A 408 -56.71 -21.02 -42.00
N SER A 409 -56.75 -22.33 -42.33
CA SER A 409 -57.73 -22.93 -43.25
C SER A 409 -59.17 -23.14 -42.69
N GLY A 410 -59.70 -22.15 -41.97
CA GLY A 410 -61.11 -22.03 -41.60
C GLY A 410 -61.46 -22.36 -40.14
N GLY A 411 -62.61 -21.86 -39.70
CA GLY A 411 -63.18 -22.10 -38.36
C GLY A 411 -64.25 -23.20 -38.33
N TRP A 412 -64.74 -23.49 -37.13
CA TRP A 412 -65.82 -24.44 -36.88
C TRP A 412 -67.19 -23.76 -36.92
N ASP A 413 -68.10 -24.25 -37.77
CA ASP A 413 -69.47 -23.75 -38.01
C ASP A 413 -70.52 -24.29 -37.02
N GLY A 414 -70.10 -25.02 -35.98
CA GLY A 414 -71.03 -25.62 -35.02
C GLY A 414 -71.71 -26.91 -35.52
N LEU A 415 -71.24 -27.51 -36.62
CA LEU A 415 -71.70 -28.82 -37.10
C LEU A 415 -70.75 -29.95 -36.69
N PHE A 416 -71.31 -31.10 -36.29
CA PHE A 416 -70.58 -32.36 -36.11
C PHE A 416 -71.29 -33.45 -36.88
N ASN A 417 -70.63 -34.06 -37.87
CA ASN A 417 -71.23 -35.05 -38.79
C ASN A 417 -72.54 -34.55 -39.43
N ASN A 418 -72.56 -33.30 -39.91
CA ASN A 418 -73.73 -32.60 -40.46
C ASN A 418 -74.91 -32.41 -39.49
N ILE A 419 -74.70 -32.62 -38.19
CA ILE A 419 -75.71 -32.37 -37.16
C ILE A 419 -75.34 -31.09 -36.40
N GLN A 420 -76.34 -30.22 -36.21
CA GLN A 420 -76.20 -29.02 -35.40
C GLN A 420 -75.90 -29.40 -33.95
N MET A 421 -74.73 -28.97 -33.48
CA MET A 421 -74.33 -29.18 -32.09
C MET A 421 -75.08 -28.22 -31.16
N PRO A 422 -75.49 -28.62 -29.95
CA PRO A 422 -76.33 -27.81 -29.07
C PRO A 422 -75.70 -26.45 -28.72
N SER A 423 -76.53 -25.45 -28.42
CA SER A 423 -76.07 -24.20 -27.81
C SER A 423 -75.60 -24.51 -26.39
N ASP A 424 -74.29 -24.40 -26.19
CA ASP A 424 -73.57 -24.98 -25.08
C ASP A 424 -72.15 -24.42 -25.05
N ASP A 425 -71.43 -24.70 -23.97
CA ASP A 425 -70.00 -24.47 -23.93
C ASP A 425 -69.22 -25.62 -24.59
N TYR A 426 -68.15 -25.24 -25.27
CA TYR A 426 -67.20 -26.13 -25.92
C TYR A 426 -65.80 -25.78 -25.44
N TRP A 427 -64.95 -26.78 -25.34
CA TRP A 427 -63.57 -26.63 -24.90
C TRP A 427 -62.65 -26.72 -26.10
N PHE A 428 -61.58 -25.95 -26.07
CA PHE A 428 -60.56 -26.01 -27.09
C PHE A 428 -59.20 -26.33 -26.49
N LYS A 429 -58.32 -26.85 -27.34
CA LYS A 429 -56.89 -26.99 -27.09
C LYS A 429 -56.15 -26.53 -28.35
N ILE A 430 -55.41 -25.44 -28.27
CA ILE A 430 -54.49 -24.96 -29.31
C ILE A 430 -53.12 -25.57 -29.02
N ILE A 431 -52.44 -26.02 -30.07
CA ILE A 431 -51.04 -26.46 -30.02
C ILE A 431 -50.29 -25.66 -31.09
N TRP A 432 -49.33 -24.84 -30.68
CA TRP A 432 -48.49 -24.05 -31.59
C TRP A 432 -47.30 -24.85 -32.12
N ALA A 433 -46.64 -24.32 -33.16
CA ALA A 433 -45.52 -24.99 -33.81
C ALA A 433 -44.30 -25.18 -32.88
N ASN A 434 -44.10 -24.30 -31.91
CA ASN A 434 -43.06 -24.38 -30.87
C ASN A 434 -43.39 -25.46 -29.80
N GLY A 435 -44.63 -25.99 -29.78
CA GLY A 435 -45.09 -27.02 -28.85
C GLY A 435 -45.98 -26.50 -27.71
N ASP A 436 -46.18 -25.18 -27.61
CA ASP A 436 -47.00 -24.59 -26.57
C ASP A 436 -48.47 -24.98 -26.68
N VAL A 437 -49.14 -24.98 -25.53
CA VAL A 437 -50.50 -25.46 -25.40
C VAL A 437 -51.35 -24.47 -24.62
N MET A 438 -52.38 -23.93 -25.28
CA MET A 438 -53.45 -23.21 -24.60
C MET A 438 -54.73 -24.03 -24.62
N ALA A 439 -55.44 -24.05 -23.49
CA ALA A 439 -56.77 -24.61 -23.41
C ALA A 439 -57.75 -23.59 -22.81
N GLY A 440 -58.98 -23.65 -23.26
CA GLY A 440 -60.03 -22.76 -22.78
C GLY A 440 -61.39 -23.25 -23.20
N HIS A 441 -62.38 -22.39 -23.10
CA HIS A 441 -63.73 -22.67 -23.59
C HIS A 441 -64.31 -21.47 -24.32
N PHE A 442 -65.29 -21.75 -25.16
CA PHE A 442 -66.10 -20.77 -25.87
C PHE A 442 -67.54 -21.26 -25.92
N THR A 443 -68.47 -20.33 -26.09
CA THR A 443 -69.90 -20.64 -26.14
C THR A 443 -70.40 -20.66 -27.59
N LEU A 444 -71.06 -21.75 -27.99
CA LEU A 444 -71.89 -21.75 -29.20
C LEU A 444 -73.26 -21.15 -28.83
N LYS A 445 -73.62 -20.01 -29.42
CA LYS A 445 -74.90 -19.34 -29.17
C LYS A 445 -75.82 -19.44 -30.39
N ARG A 446 -77.10 -19.74 -30.17
CA ARG A 446 -78.14 -19.71 -31.22
C ARG A 446 -79.39 -18.98 -30.77
#